data_AF-A0A7J3JD52-F1
#
_entry.id   AF-A0A7J3JD52-F1
#
_cell.length_a   1.000
_cell.length_b   1.000
_cell.length_c   1.000
_cell.angle_alpha   90.00
_cell.angle_beta   90.00
_cell.angle_gamma   90.00
#
_symmetry.space_group_name_H-M   'P 1'
#
loop_
_entity.id
_entity.type
_entity.pdbx_description
1 polymer ?
#
loop_
_entity_poly.entity_id
_entity_poly.type
_entity_poly.pdbx_seq_one_letter_code
_entity_poly.pdbx_strand_id
1 'polypeptide(L)'
;MKKILKIILIVFAVFFIAVFAGFALVIFDVAGNLATDTHPLPHGNATGKALIVYSPGLTGGAKDVATKIGYNLQAAGYDVTLAGVKSSAAADIASYDLVVVGGPIYAGKPASAIQTYLNSLTQPAGVEVGVFGYGSVQIDDADQTAVMGDVANLPSDSHLVLTAATKIANSDDVDAKCRQFVTNLLK
;
A
#
# COMPACT_ATOMS: atom_id res chain seq x y z
N MET A 1 9.93 32.39 -40.10
CA MET A 1 9.55 30.96 -40.25
C MET A 1 10.25 30.05 -39.22
N LYS A 2 11.58 29.94 -39.19
CA LYS A 2 12.29 29.04 -38.24
C LYS A 2 12.01 29.30 -36.75
N LYS A 3 11.81 30.56 -36.34
CA LYS A 3 11.46 30.93 -34.96
C LYS A 3 10.03 30.50 -34.56
N ILE A 4 9.06 30.68 -35.47
CA ILE A 4 7.66 30.29 -35.26
C ILE A 4 7.55 28.76 -35.23
N LEU A 5 8.23 28.05 -36.14
CA LEU A 5 8.29 26.59 -36.13
C LEU A 5 8.89 26.03 -34.83
N LYS A 6 9.94 26.65 -34.30
CA LYS A 6 10.50 26.28 -32.99
C LYS A 6 9.50 26.47 -31.86
N ILE A 7 8.75 27.57 -31.84
CA ILE A 7 7.72 27.82 -30.83
C ILE A 7 6.61 26.76 -30.92
N ILE A 8 6.13 26.46 -32.13
CA ILE A 8 5.11 25.42 -32.34
C ILE A 8 5.60 24.05 -31.85
N LEU A 9 6.85 23.67 -32.15
CA LEU A 9 7.44 22.42 -31.67
C LEU A 9 7.57 22.37 -30.15
N ILE A 10 7.95 23.47 -29.50
CA ILE A 10 8.03 23.53 -28.03
C ILE A 10 6.64 23.39 -27.41
N VAL A 11 5.64 24.12 -27.92
CA VAL A 11 4.26 24.03 -27.42
C VAL A 11 3.72 22.61 -27.59
N PHE A 12 3.97 21.98 -28.73
CA PHE A 12 3.56 20.61 -28.99
C PHE A 12 4.28 19.62 -28.06
N ALA A 13 5.59 19.76 -27.87
CA ALA A 13 6.35 18.92 -26.94
C ALA A 13 5.83 19.03 -25.50
N VAL A 14 5.57 20.25 -25.02
CA VAL A 14 5.01 20.50 -23.67
C VAL A 14 3.61 19.89 -23.55
N PHE A 15 2.77 20.04 -24.57
CA PHE A 15 1.43 19.44 -24.59
C PHE A 15 1.50 17.91 -24.50
N PHE A 16 2.36 17.27 -25.30
CA PHE A 16 2.51 15.81 -25.26
C PHE A 16 3.04 15.33 -23.90
N ILE A 17 4.01 16.02 -23.32
CA ILE A 17 4.51 15.69 -21.97
C ILE A 17 3.37 15.78 -20.94
N ALA A 18 2.55 16.83 -20.99
CA ALA A 18 1.42 16.98 -20.08
C ALA A 18 0.37 15.86 -20.25
N VAL A 19 0.05 15.49 -21.50
CA VAL A 19 -0.88 14.39 -21.79
C VAL A 19 -0.33 13.05 -21.29
N PHE A 20 0.94 12.73 -21.59
CA PHE A 20 1.55 11.48 -21.12
C PHE A 20 1.67 11.40 -19.61
N ALA A 21 2.01 12.52 -18.95
CA ALA A 21 2.04 12.59 -17.49
C ALA A 21 0.64 12.36 -16.90
N GLY A 22 -0.39 12.98 -17.45
CA GLY A 22 -1.79 12.77 -17.03
C GLY A 22 -2.24 11.32 -17.23
N PHE A 23 -1.91 10.72 -18.38
CA PHE A 23 -2.28 9.33 -18.69
C PHE A 23 -1.58 8.33 -17.76
N ALA A 24 -0.32 8.56 -17.43
CA ALA A 24 0.43 7.74 -16.48
C ALA A 24 -0.22 7.75 -15.08
N LEU A 25 -0.67 8.92 -14.60
CA LEU A 25 -1.36 9.03 -13.30
C LEU A 25 -2.65 8.20 -13.28
N VAL A 26 -3.43 8.21 -14.36
CA VAL A 26 -4.65 7.40 -14.46
C VAL A 26 -4.31 5.92 -14.43
N ILE A 27 -3.37 5.45 -15.27
CA ILE A 27 -3.03 4.03 -15.36
C ILE A 27 -2.56 3.46 -14.01
N PHE A 28 -1.71 4.18 -13.29
CA PHE A 28 -1.16 3.69 -12.03
C PHE A 28 -2.22 3.52 -10.92
N ASP A 29 -3.35 4.24 -10.99
CA ASP A 29 -4.40 4.15 -9.97
C ASP A 29 -5.60 3.27 -10.36
N VAL A 30 -5.71 2.86 -11.64
CA VAL A 30 -6.80 1.97 -12.10
C VAL A 30 -6.87 0.69 -11.27
N ALA A 31 -5.71 0.06 -11.01
CA ALA A 31 -5.66 -1.19 -10.26
C ALA A 31 -6.20 -1.03 -8.82
N GLY A 32 -5.92 0.09 -8.16
CA GLY A 32 -6.44 0.38 -6.83
C GLY A 32 -7.94 0.71 -6.85
N ASN A 33 -8.39 1.47 -7.84
CA ASN A 33 -9.80 1.86 -7.96
C ASN A 33 -10.74 0.69 -8.32
N LEU A 34 -10.20 -0.41 -8.87
CA LEU A 34 -10.95 -1.62 -9.18
C LEU A 34 -10.78 -2.72 -8.12
N ALA A 35 -9.99 -2.48 -7.07
CA ALA A 35 -9.71 -3.47 -6.03
C ALA A 35 -10.88 -3.60 -5.04
N THR A 36 -11.93 -4.30 -5.44
CA THR A 36 -13.15 -4.51 -4.62
C THR A 36 -13.24 -5.91 -3.99
N ASP A 37 -12.34 -6.82 -4.37
CA ASP A 37 -12.37 -8.22 -3.92
C ASP A 37 -12.16 -8.35 -2.41
N THR A 38 -12.73 -9.39 -1.81
CA THR A 38 -12.49 -9.79 -0.41
C THR A 38 -12.27 -11.29 -0.35
N HIS A 39 -11.25 -11.71 0.39
CA HIS A 39 -10.86 -13.11 0.53
C HIS A 39 -10.49 -13.44 1.99
N PRO A 40 -11.33 -14.22 2.70
CA PRO A 40 -11.02 -14.65 4.06
C PRO A 40 -10.01 -15.81 4.06
N LEU A 41 -9.11 -15.80 5.04
CA LEU A 41 -8.11 -16.83 5.35
C LEU A 41 -8.31 -17.29 6.81
N PRO A 42 -9.29 -18.17 7.08
CA PRO A 42 -9.61 -18.58 8.45
C PRO A 42 -8.54 -19.50 9.05
N HIS A 43 -8.27 -19.37 10.35
CA HIS A 43 -7.37 -20.24 11.13
C HIS A 43 -8.14 -21.29 11.96
N GLY A 44 -9.45 -21.06 12.19
CA GLY A 44 -10.36 -22.02 12.87
C GLY A 44 -10.29 -22.00 14.40
N ASN A 45 -9.12 -21.69 14.99
CA ASN A 45 -8.92 -21.43 16.42
C ASN A 45 -8.19 -20.09 16.62
N ALA A 46 -8.73 -19.02 16.04
CA ALA A 46 -8.04 -17.75 16.01
C ALA A 46 -7.98 -17.06 17.39
N THR A 47 -6.84 -16.42 17.68
CA THR A 47 -6.63 -15.60 18.87
C THR A 47 -6.95 -14.12 18.65
N GLY A 48 -7.21 -13.73 17.40
CA GLY A 48 -7.56 -12.37 17.00
C GLY A 48 -7.96 -12.29 15.53
N LYS A 49 -8.40 -11.12 15.11
CA LYS A 49 -8.81 -10.81 13.73
C LYS A 49 -7.88 -9.80 13.10
N ALA A 50 -7.42 -10.09 11.89
CA ALA A 50 -6.59 -9.18 11.11
C ALA A 50 -7.25 -8.83 9.78
N LEU A 51 -7.18 -7.55 9.40
CA LEU A 51 -7.59 -7.07 8.08
C LEU A 51 -6.35 -6.66 7.30
N ILE A 52 -6.22 -7.11 6.05
CA ILE A 52 -5.21 -6.59 5.12
C ILE A 52 -5.90 -5.87 3.99
N VAL A 53 -5.81 -4.55 3.99
CA VAL A 53 -6.33 -3.69 2.93
C VAL A 53 -5.23 -3.42 1.92
N TYR A 54 -5.46 -3.80 0.66
CA TYR A 54 -4.42 -3.67 -0.37
C TYR A 54 -4.90 -3.08 -1.69
N SER A 55 -3.97 -2.43 -2.39
CA SER A 55 -4.07 -2.13 -3.81
C SER A 55 -3.15 -3.12 -4.55
N PRO A 56 -3.66 -3.90 -5.53
CA PRO A 56 -2.87 -4.95 -6.17
C PRO A 56 -1.71 -4.41 -7.01
N GLY A 57 -1.83 -3.17 -7.49
CA GLY A 57 -0.96 -2.60 -8.51
C GLY A 57 -1.10 -3.28 -9.87
N LEU A 58 -0.47 -2.68 -10.89
CA LEU A 58 -0.59 -3.14 -12.29
C LEU A 58 -0.10 -4.57 -12.51
N THR A 59 0.92 -5.00 -11.78
CA THR A 59 1.53 -6.33 -11.95
C THR A 59 1.01 -7.37 -10.97
N GLY A 60 0.19 -6.97 -9.99
CA GLY A 60 -0.26 -7.85 -8.91
C GLY A 60 0.76 -8.08 -7.79
N GLY A 61 2.00 -7.62 -7.91
CA GLY A 61 3.03 -7.94 -6.90
C GLY A 61 2.70 -7.42 -5.49
N ALA A 62 1.97 -6.32 -5.35
CA ALA A 62 1.51 -5.86 -4.05
C ALA A 62 0.41 -6.75 -3.45
N LYS A 63 -0.42 -7.39 -4.30
CA LYS A 63 -1.37 -8.43 -3.87
C LYS A 63 -0.64 -9.68 -3.39
N ASP A 64 0.44 -10.08 -4.05
CA ASP A 64 1.24 -11.23 -3.63
C ASP A 64 1.89 -10.97 -2.26
N VAL A 65 2.42 -9.76 -2.04
CA VAL A 65 2.93 -9.31 -0.74
C VAL A 65 1.83 -9.33 0.32
N ALA A 66 0.66 -8.72 0.05
CA ALA A 66 -0.48 -8.73 0.97
C ALA A 66 -0.88 -10.16 1.36
N THR A 67 -0.90 -11.08 0.37
CA THR A 67 -1.23 -12.48 0.58
C THR A 67 -0.20 -13.19 1.46
N LYS A 68 1.10 -12.96 1.24
CA LYS A 68 2.18 -13.51 2.07
C LYS A 68 2.14 -12.98 3.50
N ILE A 69 1.88 -11.68 3.69
CA ILE A 69 1.65 -11.10 5.03
C ILE A 69 0.44 -11.80 5.68
N GLY A 70 -0.64 -12.01 4.94
CA GLY A 70 -1.83 -12.71 5.42
C GLY A 70 -1.55 -14.13 5.88
N TYR A 71 -0.80 -14.92 5.12
CA TYR A 71 -0.41 -16.26 5.56
C TYR A 71 0.50 -16.26 6.79
N ASN A 72 1.37 -15.27 6.95
CA ASN A 72 2.21 -15.15 8.15
C ASN A 72 1.38 -14.76 9.38
N LEU A 73 0.41 -13.86 9.25
CA LEU A 73 -0.53 -13.53 10.34
C LEU A 73 -1.45 -14.71 10.67
N GLN A 74 -1.92 -15.43 9.65
CA GLN A 74 -2.69 -16.67 9.85
C GLN A 74 -1.85 -17.72 10.60
N ALA A 75 -0.58 -17.90 10.23
CA ALA A 75 0.34 -18.80 10.94
C ALA A 75 0.61 -18.35 12.39
N ALA A 76 0.50 -17.05 12.68
CA ALA A 76 0.56 -16.49 14.03
C ALA A 76 -0.77 -16.60 14.81
N GLY A 77 -1.82 -17.19 14.23
CA GLY A 77 -3.08 -17.49 14.92
C GLY A 77 -4.21 -16.49 14.64
N TYR A 78 -4.09 -15.61 13.65
CA TYR A 78 -5.16 -14.66 13.31
C TYR A 78 -6.14 -15.23 12.27
N ASP A 79 -7.42 -14.90 12.41
CA ASP A 79 -8.37 -14.96 11.30
C ASP A 79 -8.13 -13.73 10.42
N VAL A 80 -7.64 -13.95 9.19
CA VAL A 80 -7.23 -12.86 8.30
C VAL A 80 -8.29 -12.62 7.23
N THR A 81 -8.62 -11.36 6.96
CA THR A 81 -9.39 -10.94 5.78
C THR A 81 -8.48 -10.16 4.85
N LEU A 82 -8.24 -10.67 3.64
CA LEU A 82 -7.63 -9.88 2.56
C LEU A 82 -8.72 -9.06 1.86
N ALA A 83 -8.55 -7.75 1.76
CA ALA A 83 -9.54 -6.82 1.24
C ALA A 83 -8.88 -5.88 0.23
N GLY A 84 -9.44 -5.78 -0.97
CA GLY A 84 -9.08 -4.69 -1.87
C GLY A 84 -9.45 -3.34 -1.26
N VAL A 85 -8.67 -2.30 -1.54
CA VAL A 85 -8.85 -0.95 -0.94
C VAL A 85 -10.20 -0.29 -1.22
N LYS A 86 -10.96 -0.76 -2.23
CA LYS A 86 -12.33 -0.34 -2.53
C LYS A 86 -13.39 -1.36 -2.12
N SER A 87 -13.02 -2.43 -1.44
CA SER A 87 -13.98 -3.41 -0.92
C SER A 87 -14.77 -2.85 0.25
N SER A 88 -15.97 -3.39 0.47
CA SER A 88 -16.77 -3.04 1.66
C SER A 88 -16.09 -3.48 2.96
N ALA A 89 -15.31 -4.57 2.94
CA ALA A 89 -14.57 -5.04 4.09
C ALA A 89 -13.49 -4.04 4.55
N ALA A 90 -12.97 -3.20 3.65
CA ALA A 90 -12.02 -2.14 3.99
C ALA A 90 -12.67 -0.96 4.74
N ALA A 91 -14.00 -0.84 4.76
CA ALA A 91 -14.67 0.32 5.35
C ALA A 91 -14.78 0.27 6.89
N ASP A 92 -14.81 -0.93 7.48
CA ASP A 92 -14.94 -1.11 8.92
C ASP A 92 -13.70 -1.81 9.48
N ILE A 93 -12.84 -1.04 10.13
CA ILE A 93 -11.63 -1.55 10.76
C ILE A 93 -11.79 -1.79 12.26
N ALA A 94 -12.92 -1.41 12.87
CA ALA A 94 -13.11 -1.47 14.32
C ALA A 94 -13.37 -2.87 14.87
N SER A 95 -13.73 -3.81 13.99
CA SER A 95 -13.94 -5.21 14.34
C SER A 95 -12.67 -6.07 14.30
N TYR A 96 -11.52 -5.46 13.99
CA TYR A 96 -10.22 -6.12 13.89
C TYR A 96 -9.28 -5.65 14.98
N ASP A 97 -8.43 -6.55 15.46
CA ASP A 97 -7.37 -6.21 16.43
C ASP A 97 -6.18 -5.57 15.70
N LEU A 98 -6.00 -5.92 14.42
CA LEU A 98 -4.85 -5.54 13.62
C LEU A 98 -5.26 -5.27 12.17
N VAL A 99 -4.74 -4.18 11.61
CA VAL A 99 -4.99 -3.75 10.24
C VAL A 99 -3.66 -3.52 9.54
N VAL A 100 -3.46 -4.17 8.42
CA VAL A 100 -2.33 -3.91 7.52
C VAL A 100 -2.85 -3.21 6.29
N VAL A 101 -2.23 -2.10 5.91
CA VAL A 101 -2.59 -1.34 4.71
C VAL A 101 -1.40 -1.30 3.76
N GLY A 102 -1.58 -1.50 2.46
CA GLY A 102 -0.46 -1.29 1.56
C GLY A 102 -0.71 -1.52 0.09
N GLY A 103 0.29 -1.20 -0.71
CA GLY A 103 0.15 -1.26 -2.15
C GLY A 103 1.44 -0.96 -2.88
N PRO A 104 1.37 -0.75 -4.21
CA PRO A 104 2.54 -0.44 -4.98
C PRO A 104 3.08 0.97 -4.65
N ILE A 105 4.39 1.10 -4.72
CA ILE A 105 5.13 2.36 -4.68
C ILE A 105 5.45 2.78 -6.12
N TYR A 106 4.87 3.90 -6.55
CA TYR A 106 5.08 4.48 -7.87
C TYR A 106 5.78 5.84 -7.74
N ALA A 107 6.90 5.99 -8.46
CA ALA A 107 7.72 7.21 -8.41
C ALA A 107 8.09 7.66 -6.99
N GLY A 108 8.38 6.69 -6.10
CA GLY A 108 8.76 6.95 -4.70
C GLY A 108 7.60 7.31 -3.79
N LYS A 109 6.34 7.09 -4.20
CA LYS A 109 5.16 7.37 -3.38
C LYS A 109 4.19 6.19 -3.36
N PRO A 110 3.37 6.03 -2.30
CA PRO A 110 2.29 5.06 -2.31
C PRO A 110 1.30 5.38 -3.43
N ALA A 111 0.68 4.36 -4.00
CA ALA A 111 -0.46 4.58 -4.90
C ALA A 111 -1.54 5.46 -4.23
N SER A 112 -2.16 6.35 -5.01
CA SER A 112 -3.13 7.31 -4.49
C SER A 112 -4.30 6.64 -3.78
N ALA A 113 -4.81 5.50 -4.28
CA ALA A 113 -5.85 4.77 -3.56
C ALA A 113 -5.46 4.37 -2.13
N ILE A 114 -4.20 3.98 -1.90
CA ILE A 114 -3.69 3.65 -0.55
C ILE A 114 -3.52 4.91 0.28
N GLN A 115 -2.95 5.97 -0.29
CA GLN A 115 -2.77 7.22 0.42
C GLN A 115 -4.11 7.84 0.85
N THR A 116 -5.10 7.85 -0.05
CA THR A 116 -6.46 8.30 0.26
C THR A 116 -7.10 7.46 1.35
N TYR A 117 -6.92 6.14 1.31
CA TYR A 117 -7.44 5.25 2.34
C TYR A 117 -6.81 5.55 3.70
N LEU A 118 -5.49 5.58 3.79
CA LEU A 118 -4.76 5.93 5.02
C LEU A 118 -5.19 7.29 5.59
N ASN A 119 -5.33 8.31 4.74
CA ASN A 119 -5.76 9.65 5.18
C ASN A 119 -7.21 9.69 5.66
N SER A 120 -8.05 8.72 5.27
CA SER A 120 -9.44 8.62 5.70
C SER A 120 -9.64 7.75 6.94
N LEU A 121 -8.62 6.98 7.33
CA LEU A 121 -8.72 6.08 8.46
C LEU A 121 -8.77 6.86 9.78
N THR A 122 -9.76 6.51 10.59
CA THR A 122 -9.78 6.86 12.01
C THR A 122 -9.48 5.59 12.78
N GLN A 123 -8.33 5.53 13.45
CA GLN A 123 -7.91 4.37 14.21
C GLN A 123 -8.75 4.23 15.49
N PRO A 124 -9.53 3.14 15.63
CA PRO A 124 -10.23 2.86 16.88
C PRO A 124 -9.22 2.50 17.98
N ALA A 125 -9.59 2.75 19.23
CA ALA A 125 -8.74 2.39 20.37
C ALA A 125 -8.48 0.87 20.40
N GLY A 126 -7.22 0.49 20.55
CA GLY A 126 -6.80 -0.92 20.62
C GLY A 126 -6.57 -1.60 19.27
N VAL A 127 -6.79 -0.91 18.15
CA VAL A 127 -6.48 -1.45 16.81
C VAL A 127 -5.05 -1.09 16.43
N GLU A 128 -4.22 -2.08 16.12
CA GLU A 128 -2.87 -1.86 15.61
C GLU A 128 -2.86 -1.65 14.10
N VAL A 129 -2.02 -0.75 13.60
CA VAL A 129 -1.96 -0.43 12.16
C VAL A 129 -0.54 -0.60 11.63
N GLY A 130 -0.37 -1.57 10.72
CA GLY A 130 0.86 -1.77 9.96
C GLY A 130 0.72 -1.25 8.53
N VAL A 131 1.81 -0.81 7.92
CA VAL A 131 1.81 -0.37 6.51
C VAL A 131 2.90 -1.05 5.71
N PHE A 132 2.59 -1.44 4.47
CA PHE A 132 3.59 -1.96 3.54
C PHE A 132 3.57 -1.23 2.19
N GLY A 133 4.75 -1.16 1.56
CA GLY A 133 4.91 -0.73 0.18
C GLY A 133 5.58 -1.82 -0.66
N TYR A 134 5.18 -1.97 -1.92
CA TYR A 134 5.85 -2.86 -2.88
C TYR A 134 6.36 -2.08 -4.11
N GLY A 135 7.63 -2.19 -4.45
CA GLY A 135 8.20 -1.43 -5.56
C GLY A 135 9.46 -2.04 -6.15
N SER A 136 10.21 -1.23 -6.90
CA SER A 136 11.48 -1.64 -7.52
C SER A 136 12.72 -1.03 -6.86
N VAL A 137 12.52 -0.10 -5.92
CA VAL A 137 13.60 0.64 -5.27
C VAL A 137 13.72 0.14 -3.84
N GLN A 138 14.86 -0.48 -3.53
CA GLN A 138 15.23 -0.84 -2.16
C GLN A 138 15.42 0.42 -1.32
N ILE A 139 15.07 0.30 -0.04
CA ILE A 139 15.36 1.30 0.98
C ILE A 139 16.11 0.61 2.11
N ASP A 140 16.88 1.38 2.86
CA ASP A 140 17.48 0.89 4.10
C ASP A 140 16.38 0.77 5.16
N ASP A 141 16.02 -0.47 5.50
CA ASP A 141 15.01 -0.77 6.52
C ASP A 141 15.44 -0.35 7.94
N ALA A 142 16.72 -0.05 8.15
CA ALA A 142 17.20 0.45 9.44
C ALA A 142 16.66 1.87 9.74
N ASP A 143 16.35 2.64 8.69
CA ASP A 143 15.72 3.97 8.83
C ASP A 143 14.20 3.85 8.71
N GLN A 144 13.55 3.56 9.83
CA GLN A 144 12.09 3.48 9.91
C GLN A 144 11.40 4.80 9.54
N THR A 145 12.06 5.95 9.73
CA THR A 145 11.49 7.25 9.34
C THR A 145 11.42 7.35 7.81
N ALA A 146 12.49 6.95 7.13
CA ALA A 146 12.54 6.91 5.67
C ALA A 146 11.55 5.89 5.10
N VAL A 147 11.45 4.70 5.70
CA VAL A 147 10.45 3.69 5.32
C VAL A 147 9.04 4.23 5.45
N MET A 148 8.70 4.82 6.60
CA MET A 148 7.37 5.41 6.84
C MET A 148 7.06 6.51 5.84
N GLY A 149 8.01 7.41 5.55
CA GLY A 149 7.82 8.47 4.55
C GLY A 149 7.52 7.93 3.14
N ASP A 150 8.11 6.78 2.78
CA ASP A 150 7.92 6.15 1.48
C ASP A 150 6.60 5.37 1.37
N VAL A 151 6.16 4.71 2.44
CA VAL A 151 4.99 3.81 2.41
C VAL A 151 3.72 4.44 2.97
N ALA A 152 3.84 5.51 3.75
CA ALA A 152 2.73 6.23 4.35
C ALA A 152 3.07 7.72 4.51
N ASN A 153 2.71 8.55 3.53
CA ASN A 153 2.89 9.99 3.62
C ASN A 153 1.73 10.63 4.42
N LEU A 154 1.66 10.33 5.72
CA LEU A 154 0.60 10.81 6.59
C LEU A 154 0.72 12.33 6.82
N PRO A 155 -0.40 13.08 6.82
CA PRO A 155 -0.37 14.51 7.12
C PRO A 155 -0.01 14.76 8.58
N SER A 156 0.52 15.94 8.90
CA SER A 156 1.00 16.28 10.25
C SER A 156 -0.09 16.27 11.33
N ASP A 157 -1.36 16.37 10.95
CA ASP A 157 -2.54 16.30 11.80
C ASP A 157 -3.17 14.89 11.85
N SER A 158 -2.53 13.89 11.24
CA SER A 158 -2.98 12.50 11.30
C SER A 158 -2.98 11.98 12.73
N HIS A 159 -4.11 11.38 13.14
CA HIS A 159 -4.24 10.66 14.41
C HIS A 159 -3.89 9.17 14.28
N LEU A 160 -3.54 8.71 13.08
CA LEU A 160 -3.12 7.34 12.83
C LEU A 160 -1.71 7.10 13.40
N VAL A 161 -1.60 6.16 14.33
CA VAL A 161 -0.35 5.70 14.91
C VAL A 161 0.02 4.36 14.27
N LEU A 162 1.11 4.36 13.50
CA LEU A 162 1.60 3.17 12.82
C LEU A 162 2.47 2.33 13.78
N THR A 163 2.11 1.07 13.95
CA THR A 163 2.85 0.11 14.77
C THR A 163 4.10 -0.39 14.04
N ALA A 164 4.00 -0.64 12.74
CA ALA A 164 5.12 -1.08 11.91
C ALA A 164 4.99 -0.61 10.47
N ALA A 165 6.12 -0.44 9.79
CA ALA A 165 6.19 -0.15 8.37
C ALA A 165 7.23 -1.02 7.66
N THR A 166 6.98 -1.40 6.42
CA THR A 166 7.98 -2.07 5.58
C THR A 166 7.87 -1.67 4.12
N LYS A 167 9.00 -1.57 3.42
CA LYS A 167 9.04 -1.45 1.97
C LYS A 167 9.74 -2.67 1.40
N ILE A 168 9.11 -3.30 0.42
CA ILE A 168 9.58 -4.53 -0.20
C ILE A 168 9.84 -4.24 -1.68
N ALA A 169 11.10 -4.42 -2.09
CA ALA A 169 11.47 -4.36 -3.49
C ALA A 169 11.30 -5.73 -4.16
N ASN A 170 11.06 -5.76 -5.47
CA ASN A 170 11.05 -6.97 -6.28
C ASN A 170 12.39 -7.74 -6.29
N SER A 171 13.49 -7.09 -5.91
CA SER A 171 14.82 -7.69 -5.74
C SER A 171 15.07 -8.25 -4.35
N ASP A 172 14.17 -8.04 -3.39
CA ASP A 172 14.32 -8.51 -2.02
C ASP A 172 13.98 -10.00 -1.87
N ASP A 173 14.43 -10.60 -0.78
CA ASP A 173 13.79 -11.79 -0.24
C ASP A 173 12.42 -11.39 0.35
N VAL A 174 11.40 -11.41 -0.51
CA VAL A 174 10.03 -11.02 -0.19
C VAL A 174 9.50 -11.83 1.00
N ASP A 175 9.81 -13.12 1.08
CA ASP A 175 9.33 -14.00 2.14
C ASP A 175 9.97 -13.65 3.49
N ALA A 176 11.27 -13.38 3.52
CA ALA A 176 11.95 -12.92 4.73
C ALA A 176 11.44 -11.56 5.21
N LYS A 177 11.25 -10.61 4.29
CA LYS A 177 10.71 -9.27 4.61
C LYS A 177 9.30 -9.34 5.16
N CYS A 178 8.41 -10.14 4.55
CA CYS A 178 7.05 -10.32 5.05
C CYS A 178 7.03 -10.93 6.46
N ARG A 179 7.87 -11.94 6.73
CA ARG A 179 8.00 -12.54 8.08
C ARG A 179 8.50 -11.53 9.11
N GLN A 180 9.54 -10.77 8.76
CA GLN A 180 10.11 -9.75 9.64
C GLN A 180 9.10 -8.64 9.93
N PHE A 181 8.35 -8.19 8.92
CA PHE A 181 7.28 -7.22 9.09
C PHE A 181 6.21 -7.71 10.07
N VAL A 182 5.68 -8.93 9.88
CA VAL A 182 4.71 -9.51 10.81
C VAL A 182 5.28 -9.66 12.22
N THR A 183 6.54 -10.09 12.34
CA THR A 183 7.22 -10.19 13.64
C THR A 183 7.33 -8.84 14.34
N ASN A 184 7.56 -7.75 13.61
CA ASN A 184 7.63 -6.41 14.18
C ASN A 184 6.26 -5.85 14.52
N LEU A 185 5.25 -6.20 13.73
CA LEU A 185 3.89 -5.74 13.94
C LEU A 185 3.25 -6.34 15.20
N LEU A 186 3.62 -7.56 15.58
CA LEU A 186 3.05 -8.29 16.73
C LEU A 186 3.83 -8.12 18.06
N LYS A 187 4.70 -7.11 18.18
CA LYS A 187 5.53 -6.87 19.38
C LYS A 187 4.88 -5.87 20.33
#